data_AF-A0A925XHT2-F1
#
_entry.id   AF-A0A925XHT2-F1
#
_cell.length_a   1.000
_cell.length_b   1.000
_cell.length_c   1.000
_cell.angle_alpha   90.00
_cell.angle_beta   90.00
_cell.angle_gamma   90.00
#
_symmetry.space_group_name_H-M   'P 1'
#
loop_
_entity.id
_entity.type
_entity.pdbx_description
1 polymer ?
#
loop_
_entity_poly.entity_id
_entity_poly.type
_entity_poly.pdbx_seq_one_letter_code
_entity_poly.pdbx_strand_id
1 'polypeptide(L)' 'FETPQSEVASLIELVRQEMQHAMELSVPLVVDVSVGDNWLDTQPV' A
#
# COMPACT_ATOMS: atom_id res chain seq x y z
N PHE A 1 4.97 -0.95 -6.25
CA PHE A 1 4.62 0.16 -7.16
C PHE A 1 5.76 1.17 -7.14
N GLU A 2 5.92 1.93 -8.22
CA GLU A 2 6.88 3.05 -8.29
C GLU A 2 6.09 4.33 -8.62
N THR A 3 6.44 5.44 -7.96
CA THR A 3 5.74 6.72 -8.07
C THR A 3 6.68 7.85 -7.62
N PRO A 4 6.49 9.11 -8.07
CA PRO A 4 7.21 10.25 -7.49
C PRO A 4 7.03 10.33 -5.98
N GLN A 5 8.06 10.79 -5.27
CA GLN A 5 8.05 10.86 -3.80
C GLN A 5 6.86 11.66 -3.24
N SER A 6 6.44 12.71 -3.95
CA SER A 6 5.29 13.55 -3.59
C SER A 6 3.94 12.83 -3.66
N GLU A 7 3.85 11.73 -4.39
CA GLU A 7 2.59 11.00 -4.67
C GLU A 7 2.48 9.68 -3.87
N VAL A 8 3.52 9.32 -3.11
CA VAL A 8 3.56 8.09 -2.31
C VAL A 8 2.34 7.99 -1.40
N ALA A 9 2.04 9.02 -0.62
CA ALA A 9 0.93 8.98 0.34
C ALA A 9 -0.43 8.72 -0.33
N SER A 10 -0.72 9.42 -1.42
CA SER A 10 -1.96 9.25 -2.18
C SER A 10 -2.06 7.87 -2.84
N LEU A 11 -0.93 7.34 -3.33
CA LEU A 11 -0.91 6.00 -3.91
C LEU A 11 -1.17 4.92 -2.86
N ILE A 12 -0.58 5.06 -1.66
CA ILE A 12 -0.79 4.13 -0.55
C ILE A 12 -2.27 4.10 -0.16
N GLU A 13 -2.91 5.26 -0.04
CA GLU A 13 -4.33 5.37 0.30
C GLU A 13 -5.20 4.63 -0.73
N LEU A 14 -4.98 4.92 -2.03
CA LEU A 14 -5.68 4.26 -3.13
C LEU A 14 -5.49 2.73 -3.08
N VAL A 15 -4.24 2.26 -3.04
CA VAL A 15 -3.93 0.83 -3.07
C VAL A 15 -4.52 0.11 -1.85
N ARG A 16 -4.39 0.70 -0.66
CA ARG A 16 -4.94 0.12 0.58
C ARG A 16 -6.46 -0.01 0.48
N GLN A 17 -7.16 1.03 0.03
CA GLN A 17 -8.60 0.99 -0.14
C GLN A 17 -9.02 -0.12 -1.11
N GLU A 18 -8.45 -0.14 -2.31
CA GLU A 18 -8.83 -1.10 -3.36
C GLU A 18 -8.49 -2.53 -2.95
N MET A 19 -7.34 -2.76 -2.31
CA MET A 19 -6.94 -4.10 -1.89
C MET A 19 -7.77 -4.61 -0.72
N GLN A 20 -8.06 -3.79 0.30
CA GLN A 20 -8.84 -4.23 1.47
C GLN A 20 -10.30 -4.56 1.12
N HIS A 21 -10.84 -4.00 0.04
CA HIS A 21 -12.22 -4.18 -0.39
C HIS A 21 -12.36 -4.97 -1.69
N ALA A 22 -11.30 -5.67 -2.12
CA ALA A 22 -11.26 -6.37 -3.40
C ALA A 22 -12.37 -7.44 -3.56
N MET A 23 -12.86 -8.00 -2.45
CA MET A 23 -14.02 -8.90 -2.42
C MET A 23 -14.68 -8.92 -1.04
N GLU A 24 -15.96 -9.32 -0.99
CA GLU A 24 -16.65 -9.55 0.28
C GLU A 24 -16.11 -10.82 0.97
N LEU A 25 -15.62 -10.66 2.19
CA LEU A 25 -15.11 -11.73 3.03
C LEU A 25 -15.81 -11.68 4.39
N SER A 26 -15.93 -12.83 5.05
CA SER A 26 -16.46 -12.91 6.42
C SER A 26 -15.51 -12.30 7.47
N VAL A 27 -14.29 -11.95 7.08
CA VAL A 27 -13.25 -11.33 7.90
C VAL A 27 -12.54 -10.23 7.11
N PRO A 28 -12.03 -9.18 7.78
CA PRO A 28 -11.37 -8.08 7.08
C PRO A 28 -10.02 -8.50 6.49
N LEU A 29 -9.71 -8.04 5.28
CA LEU A 29 -8.38 -8.16 4.69
C LEU A 29 -7.51 -7.00 5.19
N VAL A 30 -6.39 -7.34 5.83
CA VAL A 30 -5.40 -6.36 6.29
C VAL A 30 -4.28 -6.29 5.26
N VAL A 31 -3.91 -5.07 4.87
CA VAL A 31 -2.86 -4.82 3.89
C VAL A 31 -1.74 -4.06 4.57
N ASP A 32 -0.53 -4.61 4.53
CA ASP A 32 0.68 -3.92 4.99
C ASP A 32 1.39 -3.27 3.81
N VAL A 33 1.93 -2.07 4.05
CA VAL A 33 2.61 -1.30 3.02
C VAL A 33 3.99 -0.90 3.54
N SER A 34 4.98 -0.97 2.66
CA SER A 34 6.33 -0.53 2.93
C SER A 34 6.86 0.25 1.75
N VAL A 35 7.65 1.29 2.02
CA VAL A 35 8.21 2.20 1.01
C VAL A 35 9.71 2.29 1.22
N GLY A 36 10.45 2.37 0.12
CA GLY A 36 11.89 2.54 0.10
C GLY A 36 12.37 2.92 -1.29
N ASP A 37 13.59 3.45 -1.38
CA ASP A 37 14.21 3.83 -2.66
C ASP A 37 14.56 2.61 -3.52
N ASN A 38 14.66 1.44 -2.89
CA ASN A 38 14.84 0.15 -3.52
C ASN A 38 14.17 -0.94 -2.68
N TRP A 39 14.12 -2.18 -3.19
CA TRP A 39 13.42 -3.29 -2.52
C TRP A 39 14.07 -3.76 -1.22
N LEU A 40 15.39 -3.62 -1.08
CA LEU A 40 16.10 -4.05 0.12
C LEU A 40 15.87 -3.05 1.26
N ASP A 41 15.93 -1.75 0.96
CA ASP A 41 15.90 -0.66 1.92
C ASP A 41 14.49 -0.08 2.08
N THR A 42 13.53 -0.92 2.46
CA THR A 42 12.14 -0.50 2.70
C THR A 42 11.83 -0.34 4.19
N GLN A 43 10.89 0.56 4.50
CA GLN A 43 10.36 0.75 5.84
C GLN A 43 8.83 0.66 5.84
N PRO A 44 8.23 0.02 6.86
CA PRO A 44 6.79 0.02 7.04
C PRO A 44 6.25 1.45 7.15
N VAL A 45 5.09 1.68 6.53
CA VAL A 45 4.37 2.97 6.57
C VAL A 45 3.13 2.88 7.44
#